data_AF-A0A7C6MWA1-F1
#
_entry.id   AF-A0A7C6MWA1-F1
#
_cell.length_a   1.000
_cell.length_b   1.000
_cell.length_c   1.000
_cell.angle_alpha   90.00
_cell.angle_beta   90.00
_cell.angle_gamma   90.00
#
_symmetry.space_group_name_H-M   'P 1'
#
loop_
_entity.id
_entity.type
_entity.pdbx_description
1 polymer ?
#
loop_
_entity_poly.entity_id
_entity_poly.type
_entity_poly.pdbx_seq_one_letter_code
_entity_poly.pdbx_strand_id
1 'polypeptide(L)'
;MEGAQGTLLDIDHGIYPFVTSSNPTSGGAAPGLGMGPNQIDQVIGVVKSYTTRVGGGPFPAELSDEIGELIRERGKEFGTTVGRPRRCGWVVQYRLSLLDRGATRQCF
;
A
#
# COMPACT_ATOMS: atom_id res chain seq x y z
N MET A 1 7.74 -10.34 -11.36
CA MET A 1 7.56 -10.48 -9.89
C MET A 1 6.26 -9.83 -9.51
N GLU A 2 5.50 -10.43 -8.60
CA GLU A 2 4.30 -9.80 -8.00
C GLU A 2 4.59 -9.52 -6.52
N GLY A 3 4.43 -8.25 -6.12
CA GLY A 3 4.54 -7.86 -4.73
C GLY A 3 3.19 -8.05 -4.03
N ALA A 4 3.21 -8.66 -2.85
CA ALA A 4 2.05 -8.69 -1.97
C ALA A 4 2.16 -7.57 -0.93
N GLN A 5 1.00 -7.05 -0.50
CA GLN A 5 0.87 -5.91 0.42
C GLN A 5 1.39 -4.59 -0.18
N GLY A 6 1.54 -3.55 0.63
CA GLY A 6 1.96 -2.23 0.15
C GLY A 6 3.08 -1.65 1.00
N THR A 7 3.83 -0.72 0.43
CA THR A 7 5.04 -0.11 1.03
C THR A 7 4.84 0.42 2.45
N LEU A 8 3.68 0.99 2.78
CA LEU A 8 3.39 1.51 4.13
C LEU A 8 3.18 0.42 5.20
N LEU A 9 3.15 -0.84 4.79
CA LEU A 9 3.12 -2.00 5.68
C LEU A 9 4.50 -2.64 5.84
N ASP A 10 5.55 -2.09 5.25
CA ASP A 10 6.92 -2.59 5.42
C ASP A 10 7.36 -2.56 6.88
N ILE A 11 8.07 -3.60 7.33
CA ILE A 11 8.50 -3.71 8.72
C ILE A 11 9.45 -2.57 9.13
N ASP A 12 10.30 -2.12 8.21
CA ASP A 12 11.32 -1.10 8.49
C ASP A 12 10.84 0.30 8.12
N HIS A 13 10.10 0.43 7.01
CA HIS A 13 9.71 1.71 6.42
C HIS A 13 8.22 2.05 6.58
N GLY A 14 7.45 1.12 7.11
CA GLY A 14 6.02 1.29 7.35
C GLY A 14 5.71 1.94 8.69
N ILE A 15 4.43 1.99 9.01
CA ILE A 15 3.96 2.64 10.24
C ILE A 15 3.96 1.65 11.40
N TYR A 16 5.16 1.37 11.92
CA TYR A 16 5.35 0.47 13.06
C TYR A 16 4.54 0.95 14.30
N PRO A 17 3.88 0.06 15.07
CA PRO A 17 3.82 -1.41 14.96
C PRO A 17 2.72 -1.96 14.03
N PHE A 18 2.04 -1.10 13.27
CA PHE A 18 0.90 -1.48 12.42
C PHE A 18 1.35 -1.86 11.00
N VAL A 19 2.29 -2.80 10.94
CA VAL A 19 2.99 -3.25 9.72
C VAL A 19 2.84 -4.76 9.55
N THR A 20 3.24 -5.27 8.39
CA THR A 20 3.48 -6.70 8.20
C THR A 20 4.84 -7.09 8.79
N SER A 21 5.10 -8.38 8.94
CA SER A 21 6.39 -8.89 9.40
C SER A 21 7.42 -9.07 8.28
N SER A 22 7.23 -8.43 7.13
CA SER A 22 8.05 -8.59 5.93
C SER A 22 8.27 -7.25 5.21
N ASN A 23 9.08 -7.28 4.15
CA ASN A 23 9.42 -6.11 3.33
C ASN A 23 8.71 -6.15 1.96
N PRO A 24 7.50 -5.57 1.82
CA PRO A 24 6.78 -5.45 0.55
C PRO A 24 7.31 -4.29 -0.34
N THR A 25 8.45 -3.70 0.02
CA THR A 25 9.17 -2.75 -0.83
C THR A 25 9.87 -3.46 -1.99
N SER A 26 10.18 -2.74 -3.07
CA SER A 26 10.98 -3.28 -4.18
C SER A 26 12.36 -3.76 -3.72
N GLY A 27 12.92 -3.15 -2.67
CA GLY A 27 14.16 -3.59 -2.04
C GLY A 27 14.09 -4.98 -1.41
N GLY A 28 12.90 -5.44 -0.99
CA GLY A 28 12.69 -6.78 -0.46
C GLY A 28 12.73 -7.89 -1.53
N ALA A 29 12.65 -7.53 -2.81
CA ALA A 29 12.65 -8.49 -3.91
C ALA A 29 13.95 -9.28 -4.04
N ALA A 30 15.08 -8.58 -4.05
CA ALA A 30 16.41 -9.16 -4.22
C ALA A 30 16.73 -10.23 -3.14
N PRO A 31 16.67 -9.91 -1.83
CA PRO A 31 16.92 -10.90 -0.80
C PRO A 31 15.83 -12.00 -0.75
N GLY A 32 14.58 -11.68 -1.05
CA GLY A 32 13.47 -12.65 -1.04
C GLY A 32 13.55 -13.71 -2.14
N LEU A 33 14.22 -13.40 -3.26
CA LEU A 33 14.37 -14.30 -4.41
C LEU A 33 15.81 -14.83 -4.59
N GLY A 34 16.75 -14.39 -3.76
CA GLY A 34 18.17 -14.75 -3.89
C GLY A 34 18.84 -14.18 -5.14
N MET A 35 18.35 -13.04 -5.63
CA MET A 35 18.84 -12.40 -6.85
C MET A 35 19.61 -11.11 -6.53
N GLY A 36 20.52 -10.72 -7.42
CA GLY A 36 21.24 -9.45 -7.28
C GLY A 36 20.31 -8.26 -7.55
N PRO A 37 20.44 -7.13 -6.83
CA PRO A 37 19.59 -5.95 -7.07
C PRO A 37 19.73 -5.40 -8.49
N ASN A 38 20.89 -5.59 -9.14
CA ASN A 38 21.14 -5.19 -10.52
C ASN A 38 20.37 -6.01 -11.57
N GLN A 39 19.66 -7.06 -11.15
CA GLN A 39 18.82 -7.89 -12.03
C GLN A 39 17.36 -7.42 -12.05
N ILE A 40 17.05 -6.28 -11.42
CA ILE A 40 15.73 -5.65 -11.44
C ILE A 40 15.74 -4.55 -12.50
N ASP A 41 15.15 -4.84 -13.67
CA ASP A 41 15.14 -3.89 -14.80
C ASP A 41 14.11 -2.76 -14.61
N GLN A 42 12.96 -3.07 -14.01
CA GLN A 42 11.86 -2.12 -13.86
C GLN A 42 11.03 -2.41 -12.60
N VAL A 43 10.64 -1.34 -11.91
CA VAL A 43 9.68 -1.39 -10.81
C VAL A 43 8.43 -0.60 -11.17
N ILE A 44 7.27 -1.24 -11.14
CA ILE A 44 5.97 -0.60 -11.36
C ILE A 44 5.26 -0.46 -10.02
N GLY A 45 5.06 0.79 -9.59
CA GLY A 45 4.26 1.11 -8.41
C GLY A 45 2.77 1.18 -8.77
N VAL A 46 1.94 0.39 -8.09
CA VAL A 46 0.48 0.44 -8.25
C VAL A 46 -0.11 1.33 -7.17
N VAL A 47 -0.80 2.39 -7.59
CA VAL A 47 -1.38 3.39 -6.70
C VAL A 47 -2.87 3.45 -6.98
N LYS A 48 -3.69 3.38 -5.93
CA LYS A 48 -5.12 3.67 -6.06
C LYS A 48 -5.34 5.19 -6.01
N SER A 49 -6.35 5.67 -6.73
CA SER A 49 -6.81 7.07 -6.68
C SER A 49 -7.26 7.54 -5.29
N TYR A 50 -7.53 6.60 -4.38
CA TYR A 50 -7.84 6.83 -2.97
C TYR A 50 -7.04 5.87 -2.08
N THR A 51 -6.99 6.16 -0.78
CA THR A 51 -6.30 5.32 0.20
C THR A 51 -7.26 4.42 0.94
N THR A 52 -6.86 3.16 1.10
CA THR A 52 -7.59 2.19 1.91
C THR A 52 -6.66 1.49 2.88
N ARG A 53 -7.13 1.26 4.10
CA ARG A 53 -6.39 0.51 5.12
C ARG A 53 -7.28 -0.54 5.77
N VAL A 54 -6.71 -1.72 6.00
CA VAL A 54 -7.32 -2.77 6.82
C VAL A 54 -6.62 -2.77 8.18
N GLY A 55 -7.40 -2.90 9.25
CA GLY A 55 -6.87 -2.99 10.62
C GLY A 55 -6.63 -1.64 11.30
N GLY A 56 -5.94 -1.70 12.43
CA GLY A 56 -5.62 -0.54 13.25
C GLY A 56 -4.48 0.31 12.68
N GLY A 57 -4.12 1.34 13.44
CA GLY A 57 -3.01 2.24 13.12
C GLY A 57 -3.46 3.60 12.59
N PRO A 58 -2.55 4.58 12.58
CA PRO A 58 -2.87 5.92 12.17
C PRO A 58 -3.23 5.96 10.67
N PHE A 59 -4.24 6.76 10.35
CA PHE A 59 -4.65 7.04 8.99
C PHE A 59 -5.06 8.52 8.91
N PRO A 60 -4.09 9.42 8.65
CA PRO A 60 -4.31 10.87 8.77
C PRO A 60 -5.38 11.43 7.82
N ALA A 61 -5.57 10.79 6.66
CA ALA A 61 -6.55 11.20 5.66
C ALA A 61 -7.79 10.28 5.63
N GLU A 62 -8.05 9.58 6.73
CA GLU A 62 -9.27 8.79 6.86
C GLU A 62 -10.51 9.66 6.79
N LEU A 63 -11.51 9.17 6.06
CA LEU A 63 -12.83 9.78 5.96
C LEU A 63 -13.82 8.92 6.75
N SER A 64 -14.38 9.52 7.79
CA SER A 64 -15.45 8.94 8.60
C SER A 64 -16.82 9.57 8.32
N ASP A 65 -16.92 10.32 7.23
CA ASP A 65 -18.13 10.99 6.75
C ASP A 65 -18.80 10.20 5.60
N GLU A 66 -19.86 10.76 5.03
CA GLU A 66 -20.62 10.15 3.93
C GLU A 66 -19.76 9.93 2.67
N ILE A 67 -18.71 10.73 2.47
CA ILE A 67 -17.77 10.57 1.35
C ILE A 67 -16.94 9.30 1.54
N GLY A 68 -16.47 9.04 2.77
CA GLY A 68 -15.75 7.81 3.11
C GLY A 68 -16.57 6.54 2.84
N GLU A 69 -17.87 6.57 3.15
CA GLU A 69 -18.79 5.46 2.85
C GLU A 69 -19.04 5.32 1.34
N LEU A 70 -19.25 6.43 0.63
CA LEU A 70 -19.43 6.42 -0.82
C LEU A 70 -18.23 5.79 -1.56
N ILE A 71 -17.01 6.13 -1.14
CA ILE A 71 -15.78 5.55 -1.69
C ILE A 71 -15.74 4.04 -1.41
N ARG A 72 -16.08 3.63 -0.19
CA ARG A 72 -16.07 2.21 0.20
C ARG A 72 -17.04 1.38 -0.63
N GLU A 73 -18.26 1.87 -0.82
CA GLU A 73 -19.30 1.19 -1.60
C GLU A 73 -18.92 1.10 -3.07
N ARG A 74 -18.55 2.22 -3.70
CA ARG A 74 -18.19 2.26 -5.13
C ARG A 74 -16.92 1.47 -5.43
N GLY A 75 -15.93 1.56 -4.54
CA GLY A 75 -14.67 0.82 -4.63
C GLY A 75 -14.78 -0.66 -4.25
N LYS A 76 -15.95 -1.11 -3.77
CA LYS A 76 -16.17 -2.45 -3.21
C LYS A 76 -15.10 -2.83 -2.20
N GLU A 77 -14.76 -1.90 -1.30
CA GLU A 77 -13.66 -2.04 -0.35
C GLU A 77 -14.08 -2.83 0.90
N PHE A 78 -14.44 -4.09 0.65
CA PHE A 78 -14.78 -5.08 1.66
C PHE A 78 -13.78 -6.23 1.60
N GLY A 79 -13.42 -6.77 2.76
CA GLY A 79 -12.54 -7.93 2.84
C GLY A 79 -13.12 -9.12 2.07
N THR A 80 -12.28 -9.82 1.30
CA THR A 80 -12.70 -10.94 0.45
C THR A 80 -13.24 -12.14 1.22
N THR A 81 -12.79 -12.34 2.47
CA THR A 81 -13.18 -13.50 3.29
C THR A 81 -14.29 -13.18 4.28
N VAL A 82 -14.13 -12.14 5.09
CA VAL A 82 -15.06 -11.80 6.21
C VAL A 82 -15.91 -10.57 5.92
N GLY A 83 -15.84 -10.01 4.70
CA GLY A 83 -16.59 -8.81 4.33
C GLY A 83 -16.21 -7.55 5.13
N ARG A 84 -15.11 -7.59 5.90
CA ARG A 84 -14.74 -6.50 6.81
C ARG A 84 -14.55 -5.19 6.03
N PRO A 85 -15.24 -4.10 6.40
CA PRO A 85 -15.08 -2.82 5.71
C PRO A 85 -13.65 -2.31 5.86
N ARG A 86 -13.07 -1.82 4.76
CA ARG A 86 -11.79 -1.13 4.80
C ARG A 86 -12.01 0.34 5.15
N ARG A 87 -11.12 0.88 5.96
CA ARG A 87 -11.05 2.32 6.21
C ARG A 87 -10.67 3.00 4.90
N CYS A 88 -11.40 4.04 4.51
CA CYS A 88 -11.23 4.74 3.24
C CYS A 88 -10.83 6.19 3.50
N GLY A 89 -10.11 6.79 2.57
CA GLY A 89 -9.57 8.13 2.74
C GLY A 89 -8.91 8.69 1.50
N TRP A 90 -8.52 9.97 1.53
CA TRP A 90 -7.86 10.61 0.40
C TRP A 90 -6.45 10.04 0.14
N VAL A 91 -5.99 10.17 -1.10
CA VAL A 91 -4.58 9.93 -1.40
C VAL A 91 -3.74 11.05 -0.77
N VAL A 92 -2.74 10.68 0.03
CA VAL A 92 -1.82 11.65 0.63
C VAL A 92 -0.54 11.73 -0.18
N GLN A 93 -0.04 12.94 -0.40
CA GLN A 93 1.15 13.17 -1.22
C GLN A 93 2.41 12.48 -0.67
N TYR A 94 2.51 12.35 0.66
CA TYR A 94 3.58 11.57 1.28
C TYR A 94 3.59 10.10 0.85
N ARG A 95 2.41 9.50 0.64
CA ARG A 95 2.27 8.11 0.15
C ARG A 95 2.75 7.97 -1.30
N LEU A 96 2.47 8.96 -2.13
CA LEU A 96 3.00 9.03 -3.50
C LEU A 96 4.53 9.18 -3.49
N SER A 97 5.06 10.02 -2.61
CA SER A 97 6.51 10.26 -2.52
C SER A 97 7.33 9.03 -2.07
N LEU A 98 6.74 8.16 -1.24
CA LEU A 98 7.38 6.91 -0.83
C LEU A 98 7.32 5.84 -1.93
N LEU A 99 6.29 5.86 -2.77
CA LEU A 99 6.19 4.99 -3.95
C LEU A 99 7.15 5.45 -5.05
N ASP A 100 7.38 6.76 -5.21
CA ASP A 100 8.29 7.33 -6.21
C ASP A 100 9.76 6.99 -6.00
N ARG A 101 10.21 6.81 -4.74
CA ARG A 101 11.65 6.60 -4.47
C ARG A 101 12.17 5.24 -4.92
N GLY A 102 11.29 4.29 -5.25
CA GLY A 102 11.68 2.94 -5.68
C GLY A 102 11.00 2.48 -6.96
N ALA A 103 10.05 3.23 -7.52
CA ALA A 103 9.32 2.88 -8.73
C ALA A 103 9.88 3.61 -9.95
N THR A 104 10.16 2.85 -11.02
CA THR A 104 10.52 3.40 -12.34
C THR A 104 9.29 3.93 -13.07
N ARG A 105 8.09 3.41 -12.75
CA ARG A 105 6.82 3.81 -13.37
C ARG A 105 5.67 3.69 -12.37
N GLN A 106 4.67 4.56 -12.48
CA GLN A 106 3.43 4.47 -11.71
C GLN A 106 2.24 4.04 -12.57
N CYS A 107 1.39 3.19 -12.01
CA CYS A 107 0.09 2.82 -12.54
C CYS A 107 -0.97 3.32 -11.55
N PHE A 108 -1.86 4.19 -12.03
CA PHE A 108 -2.96 4.79 -11.27
C PHE A 108 -4.29 4.09 -11.54
#